data_AF-A0A973AR51-F1
#
_entry.id   AF-A0A973AR51-F1
#
_cell.length_a   1.000
_cell.length_b   1.000
_cell.length_c   1.000
_cell.angle_alpha   90.00
_cell.angle_beta   90.00
_cell.angle_gamma   90.00
#
_symmetry.space_group_name_H-M   'P 1'
#
loop_
_entity.id
_entity.type
_entity.pdbx_description
1 polymer ?
#
loop_
_entity_poly.entity_id
_entity_poly.type
_entity_poly.pdbx_seq_one_letter_code
_entity_poly.pdbx_strand_id
1 'polypeptide(L)'
;MNAPKSSPLKLTQWTSCGGCAAKWGASLLTDLVSELASGAQSTIDPALLVGLAPFDDAAVYQVSDDLALVSTTDFFPPLVDDPDDFGAISAANACSDVFAMGGRVVMAVNIAAFPEHFPREAISTIFAAAARVVALAGGSVAGGHTIRNPEPVFGLAVQGVVNPKKIFRKAGARAGDVALLSK
;
A
#
# COMPACT_ATOMS: atom_id res chain seq x y z
N MET A 1 29.88 6.44 36.08
CA MET A 1 29.01 7.49 35.50
C MET A 1 28.01 6.80 34.61
N ASN A 2 26.75 6.69 35.05
CA ASN A 2 25.70 6.07 34.24
C ASN A 2 25.34 7.06 33.12
N ALA A 3 25.56 6.66 31.87
CA ALA A 3 25.08 7.43 30.73
C ALA A 3 23.56 7.65 30.86
N PRO A 4 23.03 8.84 30.55
CA PRO A 4 21.60 9.06 30.57
C PRO A 4 20.95 8.06 29.60
N LYS A 5 20.01 7.25 30.10
CA LYS A 5 19.17 6.39 29.24
C LYS A 5 18.46 7.31 28.26
N SER A 6 18.80 7.22 26.98
CA SER A 6 18.11 7.94 25.92
C SER A 6 16.62 7.62 26.01
N SER A 7 15.77 8.65 26.00
CA SER A 7 14.32 8.47 25.93
C SER A 7 13.96 7.53 24.76
N PRO A 8 12.98 6.63 24.93
CA PRO A 8 12.60 5.71 23.87
C PRO A 8 12.17 6.50 22.63
N LEU A 9 12.59 6.04 21.44
CA LEU A 9 12.21 6.64 20.16
C LEU A 9 10.67 6.58 20.02
N LYS A 10 10.07 7.69 19.62
CA LYS A 10 8.63 7.79 19.35
C LYS A 10 8.41 8.26 17.93
N LEU A 11 8.02 7.36 17.03
CA LEU A 11 7.92 7.69 15.62
C LEU A 11 6.90 8.77 15.30
N THR A 12 5.82 8.90 16.08
CA THR A 12 4.81 9.94 15.86
C THR A 12 5.34 11.36 16.09
N GLN A 13 6.45 11.53 16.80
CA GLN A 13 7.12 12.82 17.00
C GLN A 13 7.93 13.28 15.79
N TRP A 14 8.06 12.43 14.77
CA TRP A 14 8.83 12.69 13.56
C TRP A 14 7.96 13.10 12.36
N THR A 15 6.64 13.19 12.54
CA THR A 15 5.71 13.56 11.47
C THR A 15 4.74 14.65 11.92
N SER A 16 4.32 15.48 10.96
CA SER A 16 3.25 16.46 11.16
C SER A 16 1.84 15.87 11.06
N CYS A 17 1.68 14.69 10.44
CA CYS A 17 0.40 14.01 10.26
C CYS A 17 0.60 12.49 10.10
N GLY A 18 -0.05 11.68 10.93
CA GLY A 18 0.13 10.21 10.93
C GLY A 18 -0.84 9.44 10.05
N GLY A 19 -0.34 8.38 9.40
CA GLY A 19 -1.16 7.37 8.72
C GLY A 19 -2.00 7.90 7.55
N CYS A 20 -3.19 7.33 7.36
CA CYS A 20 -4.10 7.70 6.27
C CYS A 20 -4.60 9.15 6.32
N ALA A 21 -4.44 9.86 7.45
CA ALA A 21 -4.77 11.27 7.53
C ALA A 21 -3.87 12.15 6.63
N ALA A 22 -2.75 11.61 6.14
CA ALA A 22 -1.90 12.27 5.15
C ALA A 22 -2.50 12.26 3.71
N LYS A 23 -3.56 11.46 3.46
CA LYS A 23 -4.18 11.36 2.12
C LYS A 23 -4.95 12.64 1.78
N TRP A 24 -4.83 13.07 0.53
CA TRP A 24 -5.71 14.10 -0.02
C TRP A 24 -7.13 13.56 -0.20
N GLY A 25 -8.12 14.47 -0.13
CA GLY A 25 -9.53 14.10 -0.33
C GLY A 25 -9.77 13.51 -1.72
N ALA A 26 -10.69 12.53 -1.80
CA ALA A 26 -10.95 11.77 -3.03
C ALA A 26 -11.40 12.64 -4.21
N SER A 27 -12.15 13.73 -3.96
CA SER A 27 -12.59 14.65 -5.01
C SER A 27 -11.42 15.33 -5.70
N LEU A 28 -10.45 15.82 -4.92
CA LEU A 28 -9.26 16.48 -5.46
C LEU A 28 -8.43 15.54 -6.33
N LEU A 29 -8.24 14.30 -5.88
CA LEU A 29 -7.52 13.30 -6.69
C LEU A 29 -8.27 13.00 -7.99
N THR A 30 -9.60 12.80 -7.91
CA THR A 30 -10.46 12.52 -9.08
C THR A 30 -10.31 13.59 -10.15
N ASP A 31 -10.31 14.86 -9.75
CA ASP A 31 -10.15 15.99 -10.67
C ASP A 31 -8.78 15.97 -11.35
N LEU A 32 -7.69 15.75 -10.60
CA LEU A 32 -6.32 15.75 -11.11
C LEU A 32 -6.03 14.63 -12.12
N VAL A 33 -6.67 13.48 -11.97
CA VAL A 33 -6.47 12.31 -12.84
C VAL A 33 -7.53 12.18 -13.93
N SER A 34 -8.54 13.06 -13.94
CA SER A 34 -9.66 13.01 -14.89
C SER A 34 -9.20 13.10 -16.34
N GLU A 35 -8.20 13.94 -16.63
CA GLU A 35 -7.60 14.08 -17.96
C GLU A 35 -6.79 12.83 -18.36
N LEU A 36 -6.11 12.20 -17.40
CA LEU A 36 -5.41 10.92 -17.65
C LEU A 36 -6.40 9.81 -17.96
N ALA A 37 -7.50 9.74 -17.22
CA ALA A 37 -8.57 8.77 -17.47
C ALA A 37 -9.26 8.99 -18.82
N SER A 38 -9.54 10.26 -19.18
CA SER A 38 -10.26 10.65 -20.39
C SER A 38 -9.38 10.63 -21.65
N GLY A 39 -8.11 11.03 -21.53
CA GLY A 39 -7.13 11.04 -22.62
C GLY A 39 -6.63 9.64 -22.97
N ALA A 40 -6.60 8.72 -21.99
CA ALA A 40 -6.26 7.32 -22.23
C ALA A 40 -7.38 6.54 -22.94
N GLN A 41 -8.62 7.02 -22.94
CA GLN A 41 -9.77 6.27 -23.48
C GLN A 41 -9.65 5.91 -24.97
N SER A 42 -8.78 6.56 -25.74
CA SER A 42 -8.53 6.24 -27.15
C SER A 42 -7.42 5.18 -27.38
N THR A 43 -6.69 4.75 -26.34
CA THR A 43 -5.56 3.79 -26.47
C THR A 43 -5.36 2.83 -25.27
N ILE A 44 -6.30 2.72 -24.33
CA ILE A 44 -6.18 1.76 -23.22
C ILE A 44 -6.12 0.33 -23.78
N ASP A 45 -5.04 -0.36 -23.44
CA ASP A 45 -4.85 -1.78 -23.71
C ASP A 45 -6.04 -2.59 -23.14
N PRO A 46 -6.76 -3.38 -23.95
CA PRO A 46 -7.86 -4.22 -23.48
C PRO A 46 -7.49 -5.19 -22.35
N ALA A 47 -6.20 -5.51 -22.18
CA ALA A 47 -5.70 -6.30 -21.07
C ALA A 47 -5.82 -5.57 -19.71
N LEU A 48 -5.97 -4.24 -19.68
CA LEU A 48 -6.20 -3.51 -18.43
C LEU A 48 -7.67 -3.64 -18.00
N LEU A 49 -7.95 -4.64 -17.15
CA LEU A 49 -9.30 -5.00 -16.70
C LEU A 49 -9.87 -4.03 -15.65
N VAL A 50 -9.00 -3.43 -14.84
CA VAL A 50 -9.31 -2.42 -13.82
C VAL A 50 -8.17 -1.40 -13.83
N GLY A 51 -8.51 -0.11 -13.97
CA GLY A 51 -7.55 0.98 -14.14
C GLY A 51 -8.04 2.29 -13.53
N LEU A 52 -7.78 3.40 -14.21
CA LEU A 52 -8.14 4.74 -13.72
C LEU A 52 -9.64 5.06 -13.84
N ALA A 53 -10.42 4.30 -14.60
CA ALA A 53 -11.85 4.51 -14.68
C ALA A 53 -12.59 3.24 -15.12
N PRO A 54 -13.60 2.76 -14.36
CA PRO A 54 -13.91 3.17 -12.99
C PRO A 54 -12.79 2.78 -12.01
N PHE A 55 -12.55 3.61 -10.99
CA PHE A 55 -11.57 3.34 -9.94
C PHE A 55 -11.99 2.15 -9.06
N ASP A 56 -11.02 1.34 -8.67
CA ASP A 56 -11.15 0.29 -7.66
C ASP A 56 -9.93 0.30 -6.73
N ASP A 57 -9.82 -0.66 -5.80
CA ASP A 57 -8.73 -0.69 -4.80
C ASP A 57 -7.34 -0.95 -5.41
N ALA A 58 -7.25 -1.66 -6.54
CA ALA A 58 -5.99 -1.90 -7.22
C ALA A 58 -6.17 -1.98 -8.75
N ALA A 59 -5.09 -1.75 -9.49
CA ALA A 59 -5.06 -2.02 -10.92
C ALA A 59 -5.02 -3.51 -11.19
N VAL A 60 -5.75 -3.97 -12.22
CA VAL A 60 -5.75 -5.38 -12.65
C VAL A 60 -5.44 -5.46 -14.14
N TYR A 61 -4.37 -6.17 -14.48
CA TYR A 61 -3.90 -6.35 -15.85
C TYR A 61 -3.85 -7.84 -16.21
N GLN A 62 -4.53 -8.22 -17.28
CA GLN A 62 -4.61 -9.60 -17.75
C GLN A 62 -3.31 -10.02 -18.43
N VAL A 63 -2.71 -11.11 -17.95
CA VAL A 63 -1.49 -11.71 -18.52
C VAL A 63 -1.85 -12.90 -19.43
N SER A 64 -2.88 -13.66 -19.06
CA SER A 64 -3.44 -14.79 -19.81
C SER A 64 -4.92 -14.98 -19.47
N ASP A 65 -5.57 -15.97 -20.09
CA ASP A 65 -7.00 -16.28 -19.86
C ASP A 65 -7.33 -16.68 -18.41
N ASP A 66 -6.33 -17.15 -17.65
CA ASP A 66 -6.46 -17.67 -16.30
C ASP A 66 -5.64 -16.90 -15.25
N LEU A 67 -4.83 -15.92 -15.68
CA LEU A 67 -3.96 -15.13 -14.81
C LEU A 67 -4.06 -13.63 -15.12
N ALA A 68 -4.35 -12.84 -14.09
CA ALA A 68 -4.19 -11.39 -14.09
C ALA A 68 -3.28 -10.96 -12.94
N LEU A 69 -2.46 -9.95 -13.20
CA LEU A 69 -1.68 -9.22 -12.23
C LEU A 69 -2.60 -8.25 -11.48
N VAL A 70 -2.49 -8.22 -10.15
CA VAL A 70 -3.06 -7.17 -9.29
C VAL A 70 -1.90 -6.30 -8.81
N SER A 71 -1.98 -4.98 -9.00
CA SER A 71 -0.92 -4.05 -8.61
C SER A 71 -1.50 -2.89 -7.82
N THR A 72 -1.00 -2.70 -6.61
CA THR A 72 -1.33 -1.57 -5.73
C THR A 72 -0.06 -0.95 -5.15
N THR A 73 -0.18 0.26 -4.61
CA THR A 73 0.85 0.91 -3.82
C THR A 73 0.20 1.76 -2.73
N ASP A 74 0.68 1.62 -1.50
CA ASP A 74 0.26 2.52 -0.41
C ASP A 74 1.44 2.76 0.54
N PHE A 75 1.55 3.99 1.03
CA PHE A 75 2.59 4.45 1.94
C PHE A 75 2.14 5.69 2.70
N PHE A 76 2.60 5.83 3.94
CA PHE A 76 2.21 6.93 4.81
C PHE A 76 3.26 7.21 5.90
N PRO A 77 3.19 8.38 6.56
CA PRO A 77 4.00 8.65 7.75
C PRO A 77 3.57 7.82 8.96
N PRO A 78 4.44 7.61 9.97
CA PRO A 78 4.13 6.84 11.17
C PRO A 78 2.85 7.29 11.88
N LEU A 79 1.98 6.32 12.19
CA LEU A 79 0.77 6.53 12.99
C LEU A 79 0.88 5.96 14.43
N VAL A 80 1.95 5.23 14.71
CA VAL A 80 2.24 4.58 15.99
C VAL A 80 3.69 4.84 16.36
N ASP A 81 4.00 4.78 17.66
CA ASP A 81 5.34 5.11 18.17
C ASP A 81 6.37 4.01 17.93
N ASP A 82 5.93 2.75 17.88
CA ASP A 82 6.82 1.59 17.78
C ASP A 82 7.19 1.28 16.32
N PRO A 83 8.48 1.12 15.99
CA PRO A 83 8.93 0.80 14.63
C PRO A 83 8.47 -0.56 14.09
N ASP A 84 8.33 -1.56 14.95
CA ASP A 84 7.89 -2.90 14.55
C ASP A 84 6.40 -2.86 14.16
N ASP A 85 5.58 -2.26 15.04
CA ASP A 85 4.15 -2.05 14.77
C ASP A 85 3.94 -1.23 13.50
N PHE A 86 4.71 -0.14 13.33
CA PHE A 86 4.58 0.69 12.13
C PHE A 86 4.87 -0.10 10.85
N GLY A 87 5.98 -0.85 10.82
CA GLY A 87 6.32 -1.68 9.66
C GLY A 87 5.27 -2.75 9.37
N ALA A 88 4.74 -3.40 10.41
CA ALA A 88 3.69 -4.40 10.29
C ALA A 88 2.37 -3.81 9.76
N ILE A 89 1.95 -2.66 10.28
CA ILE A 89 0.73 -1.96 9.87
C ILE A 89 0.86 -1.48 8.41
N SER A 90 1.99 -0.85 8.05
CA SER A 90 2.24 -0.41 6.67
C SER A 90 2.14 -1.56 5.68
N ALA A 91 2.71 -2.73 6.02
CA ALA A 91 2.62 -3.91 5.17
C ALA A 91 1.21 -4.51 5.09
N ALA A 92 0.52 -4.62 6.22
CA ALA A 92 -0.85 -5.12 6.23
C ALA A 92 -1.79 -4.24 5.40
N ASN A 93 -1.64 -2.91 5.51
CA ASN A 93 -2.40 -1.95 4.73
C ASN A 93 -2.09 -2.09 3.22
N ALA A 94 -0.81 -2.09 2.83
CA ALA A 94 -0.44 -2.18 1.42
C ALA A 94 -0.84 -3.51 0.77
N CYS A 95 -0.88 -4.62 1.53
CA CYS A 95 -1.40 -5.90 1.03
C CYS A 95 -2.94 -5.94 0.94
N SER A 96 -3.65 -5.06 1.67
CA SER A 96 -5.11 -5.10 1.80
C SER A 96 -5.82 -5.00 0.45
N ASP A 97 -5.35 -4.11 -0.44
CA ASP A 97 -6.02 -3.92 -1.74
C ASP A 97 -5.91 -5.16 -2.63
N VAL A 98 -4.82 -5.93 -2.52
CA VAL A 98 -4.71 -7.20 -3.25
C VAL A 98 -5.80 -8.17 -2.80
N PHE A 99 -6.04 -8.26 -1.49
CA PHE A 99 -7.11 -9.11 -0.95
C PHE A 99 -8.49 -8.57 -1.30
N ALA A 100 -8.68 -7.25 -1.31
CA ALA A 100 -9.94 -6.60 -1.69
C ALA A 100 -10.34 -6.94 -3.14
N MET A 101 -9.37 -7.10 -4.04
CA MET A 101 -9.60 -7.56 -5.42
C MET A 101 -9.79 -9.08 -5.57
N GLY A 102 -9.76 -9.85 -4.47
CA GLY A 102 -9.83 -11.31 -4.48
C GLY A 102 -8.52 -11.99 -4.90
N GLY A 103 -7.41 -11.25 -4.90
CA GLY A 103 -6.09 -11.73 -5.29
C GLY A 103 -5.31 -12.36 -4.13
N ARG A 104 -4.22 -13.05 -4.50
CA ARG A 104 -3.18 -13.49 -3.56
C ARG A 104 -1.91 -12.67 -3.77
N VAL A 105 -1.23 -12.30 -2.69
CA VAL A 105 0.05 -11.59 -2.75
C VAL A 105 1.14 -12.51 -3.33
N VAL A 106 2.07 -11.95 -4.11
CA VAL A 106 3.23 -12.65 -4.68
C VAL A 106 4.52 -11.99 -4.23
N MET A 107 4.62 -10.67 -4.40
CA MET A 107 5.80 -9.92 -4.00
C MET A 107 5.45 -8.48 -3.64
N ALA A 108 6.37 -7.83 -2.96
CA ALA A 108 6.30 -6.40 -2.68
C ALA A 108 7.68 -5.77 -2.80
N VAL A 109 7.71 -4.47 -3.06
CA VAL A 109 8.93 -3.65 -2.98
C VAL A 109 8.70 -2.48 -2.03
N ASN A 110 9.69 -2.22 -1.17
CA ASN A 110 9.61 -1.14 -0.19
C ASN A 110 9.66 0.22 -0.87
N ILE A 111 8.78 1.13 -0.46
CA ILE A 111 8.84 2.55 -0.77
C ILE A 111 9.12 3.26 0.56
N ALA A 112 10.28 3.90 0.66
CA ALA A 112 10.71 4.47 1.92
C ALA A 112 11.35 5.85 1.74
N ALA A 113 11.12 6.72 2.71
CA ALA A 113 11.82 7.98 2.83
C ALA A 113 12.07 8.29 4.29
N PHE A 114 13.29 8.70 4.64
CA PHE A 114 13.64 9.00 6.04
C PHE A 114 14.56 10.22 6.14
N PRO A 115 14.56 10.93 7.28
CA PRO A 115 15.58 11.93 7.58
C PRO A 115 16.97 11.29 7.61
N GLU A 116 18.01 12.01 7.19
CA GLU A 116 19.39 11.48 7.22
C GLU A 116 19.84 11.08 8.63
N HIS A 117 19.33 11.77 9.65
CA HIS A 117 19.61 11.50 11.07
C HIS A 117 18.60 10.54 11.73
N PHE A 118 17.72 9.89 10.96
CA PHE A 118 16.77 8.94 11.51
C PHE A 118 17.48 7.67 12.01
N PRO A 119 17.10 7.09 13.16
CA PRO A 119 17.80 5.93 13.72
C PRO A 119 17.78 4.71 12.78
N ARG A 120 18.97 4.23 12.40
CA ARG A 120 19.10 3.09 11.45
C ARG A 120 18.45 1.81 11.98
N GLU A 121 18.53 1.56 13.29
CA GLU A 121 17.90 0.40 13.93
C GLU A 121 16.37 0.43 13.79
N ALA A 122 15.76 1.62 13.85
CA ALA A 122 14.33 1.76 13.64
C ALA A 122 13.96 1.44 12.18
N ILE A 123 14.75 1.89 11.19
CA ILE A 123 14.55 1.56 9.78
C ILE A 123 14.64 0.03 9.57
N SER A 124 15.68 -0.60 10.12
CA SER A 124 15.85 -2.05 10.02
C SER A 124 14.68 -2.81 10.67
N THR A 125 14.16 -2.32 11.80
CA THR A 125 13.00 -2.91 12.49
C THR A 125 11.73 -2.78 11.65
N ILE A 126 11.45 -1.60 11.09
CA ILE A 126 10.32 -1.36 10.17
C ILE A 126 10.38 -2.31 8.98
N PHE A 127 11.53 -2.42 8.33
CA PHE A 127 11.69 -3.29 7.16
C PHE A 127 11.54 -4.78 7.51
N ALA A 128 12.08 -5.21 8.66
CA ALA A 128 11.95 -6.59 9.12
C ALA A 128 10.49 -6.94 9.45
N ALA A 129 9.75 -6.05 10.11
CA ALA A 129 8.34 -6.24 10.42
C ALA A 129 7.49 -6.33 9.15
N ALA A 130 7.72 -5.43 8.19
CA ALA A 130 7.05 -5.45 6.90
C ALA A 130 7.30 -6.77 6.15
N ALA A 131 8.56 -7.23 6.10
CA ALA A 131 8.91 -8.48 5.45
C ALA A 131 8.21 -9.70 6.09
N ARG A 132 8.08 -9.73 7.43
CA ARG A 132 7.33 -10.79 8.12
C ARG A 132 5.85 -10.79 7.76
N VAL A 133 5.22 -9.63 7.69
CA VAL A 133 3.80 -9.51 7.30
C VAL A 133 3.57 -9.92 5.84
N VAL A 134 4.44 -9.49 4.92
CA VAL A 134 4.36 -9.91 3.51
C VAL A 134 4.55 -11.42 3.36
N ALA A 135 5.47 -12.01 4.13
CA ALA A 135 5.65 -13.46 4.16
C ALA A 135 4.40 -14.18 4.67
N LEU A 136 3.75 -13.67 5.73
CA LEU A 136 2.49 -14.19 6.24
C LEU A 136 1.35 -14.08 5.21
N ALA A 137 1.35 -13.03 4.40
CA ALA A 137 0.42 -12.83 3.28
C ALA A 137 0.67 -13.76 2.08
N GLY A 138 1.74 -14.59 2.11
CA GLY A 138 2.10 -15.53 1.06
C GLY A 138 3.04 -14.97 -0.02
N GLY A 139 3.60 -13.77 0.19
CA GLY A 139 4.54 -13.13 -0.73
C GLY A 139 5.97 -13.01 -0.19
N SER A 140 6.79 -12.20 -0.85
CA SER A 140 8.13 -11.84 -0.38
C SER A 140 8.47 -10.39 -0.71
N VAL A 141 9.20 -9.71 0.19
CA VAL A 141 9.78 -8.40 -0.13
C VAL A 141 10.99 -8.62 -1.03
N ALA A 142 10.94 -8.08 -2.25
CA ALA A 142 11.91 -8.36 -3.33
C ALA A 142 12.87 -7.20 -3.61
N GLY A 143 12.84 -6.15 -2.79
CA GLY A 143 13.69 -4.97 -2.95
C GLY A 143 12.96 -3.72 -2.51
N GLY A 144 13.36 -2.58 -3.07
CA GLY A 144 12.73 -1.30 -2.79
C GLY A 144 13.62 -0.12 -3.14
N HIS A 145 13.11 1.06 -2.83
CA HIS A 145 13.83 2.31 -2.97
C HIS A 145 13.70 3.14 -1.69
N THR A 146 14.80 3.79 -1.30
CA THR A 146 14.84 4.64 -0.10
C THR A 146 15.46 5.98 -0.45
N ILE A 147 14.75 7.06 -0.16
CA ILE A 147 15.21 8.42 -0.38
C ILE A 147 15.29 9.22 0.92
N ARG A 148 15.83 10.43 0.84
CA ARG A 148 15.84 11.37 1.96
C ARG A 148 14.55 12.16 1.99
N ASN A 149 13.96 12.32 3.17
CA ASN A 149 12.79 13.18 3.39
C ASN A 149 12.81 13.74 4.82
N PRO A 150 12.35 14.99 5.08
CA PRO A 150 12.30 15.56 6.42
C PRO A 150 11.40 14.79 7.40
N GLU A 151 10.42 14.05 6.90
CA GLU A 151 9.56 13.17 7.69
C GLU A 151 9.74 11.70 7.26
N PRO A 152 9.67 10.72 8.17
CA PRO A 152 9.67 9.32 7.82
C PRO A 152 8.37 8.98 7.06
N VAL A 153 8.49 8.26 5.95
CA VAL A 153 7.39 7.71 5.17
C VAL A 153 7.75 6.29 4.79
N PHE A 154 6.81 5.36 4.97
CA PHE A 154 7.05 3.96 4.63
C PHE A 154 5.77 3.29 4.13
N GLY A 155 5.96 2.40 3.16
CA GLY A 155 4.92 1.52 2.63
C GLY A 155 5.49 0.63 1.54
N LEU A 156 4.61 0.03 0.75
CA LEU A 156 5.03 -0.92 -0.28
C LEU A 156 4.19 -0.76 -1.55
N ALA A 157 4.84 -1.01 -2.69
CA ALA A 157 4.13 -1.43 -3.88
C ALA A 157 3.99 -2.95 -3.84
N VAL A 158 2.76 -3.45 -3.94
CA VAL A 158 2.45 -4.88 -3.78
C VAL A 158 1.88 -5.43 -5.08
N GLN A 159 2.41 -6.58 -5.48
CA GLN A 159 2.01 -7.32 -6.66
C GLN A 159 1.39 -8.63 -6.20
N GLY A 160 0.17 -8.86 -6.67
CA GLY A 160 -0.58 -10.09 -6.48
C GLY A 160 -1.04 -10.68 -7.80
N VAL A 161 -1.72 -11.81 -7.72
CA VAL A 161 -2.36 -12.42 -8.88
C VAL A 161 -3.77 -12.87 -8.55
N VAL A 162 -4.63 -12.82 -9.55
CA VAL A 162 -6.03 -13.24 -9.47
C VAL A 162 -6.43 -13.94 -10.77
N ASN A 163 -7.42 -14.83 -10.72
CA ASN A 163 -8.03 -15.33 -11.94
C ASN A 163 -8.91 -14.21 -12.53
N PRO A 164 -8.79 -13.86 -13.83
CA PRO A 164 -9.56 -12.77 -14.44
C PRO A 164 -11.08 -12.86 -14.26
N LYS A 165 -11.61 -14.07 -14.06
CA LYS A 165 -13.05 -14.35 -13.88
C LYS A 165 -13.51 -14.29 -12.42
N LYS A 166 -12.60 -14.04 -11.47
CA LYS A 166 -12.85 -14.02 -10.01
C LYS A 166 -12.46 -12.71 -9.34
N ILE A 167 -12.28 -11.65 -10.13
CA ILE A 167 -11.95 -10.32 -9.61
C ILE A 167 -13.13 -9.80 -8.78
N PHE A 168 -12.87 -9.42 -7.53
CA PHE A 168 -13.84 -8.67 -6.74
C PHE A 168 -13.80 -7.21 -7.17
N ARG A 169 -14.97 -6.64 -7.42
CA ARG A 169 -15.13 -5.25 -7.86
C ARG A 169 -16.02 -4.53 -6.85
N LYS A 170 -15.78 -3.25 -6.63
CA LYS A 170 -16.66 -2.41 -5.80
C LYS A 170 -18.08 -2.30 -6.34
N ALA A 171 -18.23 -2.36 -7.66
CA ALA A 171 -19.52 -2.31 -8.33
C ALA A 171 -20.24 -3.67 -8.34
N GLY A 172 -21.56 -3.64 -8.48
CA GLY A 172 -22.36 -4.85 -8.72
C GLY A 172 -23.26 -5.29 -7.55
N ALA A 173 -23.20 -4.59 -6.41
CA ALA A 173 -24.15 -4.78 -5.32
C ALA A 173 -25.60 -4.49 -5.79
N ARG A 174 -26.56 -5.24 -5.25
CA ARG A 174 -27.99 -5.18 -5.60
C ARG A 174 -28.85 -5.01 -4.36
N ALA A 175 -30.06 -4.49 -4.55
CA ALA A 175 -31.04 -4.44 -3.48
C ALA A 175 -31.31 -5.86 -2.95
N GLY A 176 -31.17 -6.05 -1.63
CA GLY A 176 -31.30 -7.35 -0.97
C GLY A 176 -29.96 -7.99 -0.60
N ASP A 177 -28.82 -7.47 -1.05
CA ASP A 177 -27.51 -7.92 -0.59
C ASP A 177 -27.25 -7.55 0.88
N VAL A 178 -26.38 -8.30 1.54
CA VAL A 178 -25.98 -8.09 2.95
C VAL A 178 -24.58 -7.50 3.01
N ALA A 179 -24.43 -6.42 3.80
CA ALA A 179 -23.12 -5.86 4.09
C ALA A 179 -22.41 -6.66 5.21
N LEU A 180 -21.19 -7.09 4.96
CA LEU A 180 -20.33 -7.77 5.92
C LEU A 180 -19.10 -6.89 6.22
N LEU A 181 -18.79 -6.72 7.51
CA LEU A 181 -17.62 -5.98 7.98
C LEU A 181 -16.74 -6.93 8.78
N SER A 182 -15.45 -7.01 8.44
CA SER A 182 -14.51 -7.93 9.08
C SER A 182 -13.65 -7.28 10.17
N LYS A 183 -13.52 -5.94 10.18
CA LYS A 183 -12.84 -5.12 11.21
C LYS A 183 -13.37 -3.70 11.19
#